data_AF-A0A354TET5-F1
#
_entry.id   AF-A0A354TET5-F1
#
_cell.length_a   1.000
_cell.length_b   1.000
_cell.length_c   1.000
_cell.angle_alpha   90.00
_cell.angle_beta   90.00
_cell.angle_gamma   90.00
#
_symmetry.space_group_name_H-M   'P 1'
#
loop_
_entity.id
_entity.type
_entity.pdbx_description
1 polymer ?
#
loop_
_entity_poly.entity_id
_entity_poly.type
_entity_poly.pdbx_seq_one_letter_code
_entity_poly.pdbx_strand_id
1 'polypeptide(L)' 'MLTDQMGALWARKFASAVLPCHVASHGLGPSYTAMASAVHLLAVAFAERAGDRAAERLELIAEIHEELDDTE' A
#
# COMPACT_ATOMS: atom_id res chain seq x y z
N MET A 1 -2.32 -10.00 3.60
CA MET A 1 -3.22 -9.14 4.39
C MET A 1 -2.39 -8.33 5.38
N LEU A 2 -2.54 -7.01 5.34
CA LEU A 2 -1.93 -6.07 6.29
C LEU A 2 -2.89 -5.87 7.46
N THR A 3 -2.41 -6.01 8.69
CA THR A 3 -3.25 -5.95 9.90
C THR A 3 -2.42 -5.53 11.10
N ASP A 4 -3.05 -5.19 12.22
CA ASP A 4 -2.34 -4.95 13.46
C ASP A 4 -1.92 -6.26 14.15
N GLN A 5 -1.15 -6.16 15.24
CA GLN A 5 -0.72 -7.35 15.99
C GLN A 5 -1.89 -8.16 16.57
N MET A 6 -3.03 -7.52 16.88
CA MET A 6 -4.18 -8.18 17.48
C MET A 6 -5.00 -8.98 16.48
N GLY A 7 -5.13 -8.47 15.25
CA GLY A 7 -5.85 -9.10 14.14
C GLY A 7 -5.07 -10.21 13.45
N ALA A 8 -3.76 -10.34 13.71
CA ALA A 8 -2.88 -11.27 13.01
C ALA A 8 -3.38 -12.73 13.02
N LEU A 9 -3.81 -13.23 14.18
CA LEU A 9 -4.27 -14.62 14.31
C LEU A 9 -5.57 -14.86 13.52
N TRP A 10 -6.47 -13.89 13.51
CA TRP A 10 -7.71 -13.96 12.74
C TRP A 10 -7.44 -13.86 11.24
N ALA A 11 -6.57 -12.94 10.81
CA ALA A 11 -6.18 -12.73 9.42
C ALA A 11 -5.56 -13.98 8.77
N ARG A 12 -4.82 -14.79 9.55
CA ARG A 12 -4.22 -16.05 9.05
C ARG A 12 -5.25 -17.08 8.58
N LYS A 13 -6.52 -16.96 9.00
CA LYS A 13 -7.60 -17.84 8.53
C LYS A 13 -8.04 -17.52 7.10
N PHE A 14 -7.79 -16.30 6.62
CA PHE A 14 -8.32 -15.79 5.35
C PHE A 14 -7.23 -15.39 4.35
N ALA A 15 -5.97 -15.32 4.78
CA ALA A 15 -4.87 -14.88 3.93
C ALA A 15 -3.66 -15.81 4.03
N SER A 16 -3.08 -16.13 2.87
CA SER A 16 -1.86 -16.96 2.74
C SER A 16 -0.62 -16.27 3.31
N ALA A 17 -0.62 -14.94 3.34
CA ALA A 17 0.44 -14.11 3.92
C ALA A 17 -0.18 -13.02 4.79
N VAL A 18 0.33 -12.88 6.01
CA VAL A 18 -0.10 -11.86 6.98
C VAL A 18 1.11 -11.03 7.38
N LEU A 19 0.97 -9.71 7.27
CA LEU A 19 1.98 -8.72 7.67
C LEU A 19 1.43 -7.95 8.89
N PRO A 20 1.79 -8.36 10.12
CA PRO A 20 1.38 -7.66 11.33
C PRO A 20 2.17 -6.35 11.50
N CYS A 21 1.47 -5.25 11.70
CA CYS A 21 2.03 -3.93 11.95
C CYS A 21 1.81 -3.52 13.41
N HIS A 22 2.78 -2.81 13.97
CA HIS A 22 2.65 -2.23 15.30
C HIS A 22 1.69 -1.04 15.25
N VAL A 23 0.64 -1.06 16.08
CA VAL A 23 -0.22 0.11 16.28
C VAL A 23 0.23 0.80 17.56
N ALA A 24 0.87 1.96 17.42
CA ALA A 24 1.28 2.76 18.57
C ALA A 24 0.08 3.60 19.05
N SER A 25 -0.25 3.51 20.33
CA SER A 25 -1.29 4.33 20.96
C SER A 25 -0.64 5.16 22.06
N HIS A 26 -0.16 6.36 21.72
CA HIS A 26 0.45 7.29 22.68
C HIS A 26 -0.64 8.04 23.49
N GLY A 27 -1.64 7.33 23.99
CA GLY A 27 -2.77 7.90 24.76
C GLY A 27 -3.80 8.69 23.94
N LEU A 28 -3.57 8.90 22.63
CA LEU A 28 -4.47 9.63 21.72
C LEU A 28 -5.33 8.71 20.82
N GLY A 29 -5.31 7.40 21.07
CA GLY A 29 -5.94 6.39 20.23
C GLY A 29 -4.94 5.69 19.29
N PRO A 30 -5.40 4.66 18.55
CA PRO A 30 -4.54 3.87 17.69
C PRO A 30 -3.98 4.71 16.53
N SER A 31 -2.66 4.78 16.43
CA SER A 31 -1.97 5.32 15.25
C SER A 31 -1.70 4.19 14.26
N TYR A 32 -2.39 4.23 13.12
CA TYR A 32 -2.19 3.31 12.00
C TYR A 32 -1.08 3.78 11.03
N THR A 33 -0.26 4.75 11.44
CA THR A 33 0.86 5.29 10.65
C THR A 33 1.85 4.20 10.23
N ALA A 34 2.07 3.19 11.07
CA ALA A 34 2.90 2.03 10.73
C ALA A 34 2.28 1.18 9.60
N MET A 35 0.95 1.05 9.55
CA MET A 35 0.28 0.35 8.44
C MET A 35 0.39 1.16 7.14
N ALA A 36 0.20 2.49 7.20
CA ALA A 36 0.39 3.36 6.04
C ALA A 36 1.83 3.29 5.51
N SER A 37 2.82 3.31 6.42
CA SER A 37 4.24 3.15 6.08
C SER A 37 4.53 1.79 5.43
N ALA A 38 3.94 0.72 5.95
CA ALA A 38 4.09 -0.62 5.37
C ALA A 38 3.46 -0.72 3.96
N VAL A 39 2.29 -0.12 3.73
CA VAL A 39 1.70 -0.03 2.39
C VAL A 39 2.62 0.72 1.43
N HIS A 40 3.18 1.86 1.87
CA HIS A 40 4.11 2.63 1.05
C HIS A 40 5.37 1.82 0.69
N LEU A 41 5.98 1.14 1.66
CA LEU A 41 7.15 0.28 1.41
C LEU A 41 6.84 -0.86 0.45
N LEU A 42 5.67 -1.49 0.57
CA LEU A 42 5.25 -2.53 -0.38
C LEU A 42 5.08 -1.97 -1.78
N ALA A 43 4.52 -0.77 -1.93
CA ALA A 43 4.36 -0.13 -3.23
C ALA A 43 5.73 0.16 -3.87
N VAL A 44 6.68 0.73 -3.12
CA VAL A 44 8.04 1.00 -3.61
C VAL A 44 8.76 -0.28 -4.00
N ALA A 45 8.77 -1.30 -3.12
CA ALA A 45 9.41 -2.58 -3.41
C ALA A 45 8.77 -3.30 -4.60
N PHE A 46 7.45 -3.18 -4.76
CA PHE A 46 6.75 -3.72 -5.91
C PHE A 46 7.14 -2.99 -7.20
N ALA A 47 7.22 -1.66 -7.19
CA ALA A 47 7.65 -0.88 -8.35
C ALA A 47 9.07 -1.28 -8.80
N GLU A 48 10.01 -1.39 -7.85
CA GLU A 48 11.36 -1.89 -8.14
C GLU A 48 11.36 -3.30 -8.74
N ARG A 49 10.47 -4.18 -8.23
CA ARG A 49 10.38 -5.57 -8.70
C ARG A 49 9.69 -5.70 -10.06
N ALA A 50 8.67 -4.90 -10.32
CA ALA A 50 7.90 -4.90 -11.55
C ALA A 50 8.70 -4.30 -12.72
N GLY A 51 9.69 -3.46 -12.41
CA GLY A 51 10.57 -2.85 -13.40
C GLY A 51 9.80 -2.05 -14.44
N ASP A 52 10.18 -2.19 -15.70
CA ASP A 52 9.65 -1.43 -16.83
C ASP A 52 8.12 -1.49 -16.96
N ARG A 53 7.49 -2.60 -16.57
CA ARG A 53 6.01 -2.77 -16.59
C ARG A 53 5.28 -1.79 -15.68
N ALA A 54 5.89 -1.40 -14.56
CA ALA A 54 5.30 -0.40 -13.68
C ALA A 54 5.46 1.02 -14.24
N ALA A 55 6.56 1.28 -14.96
CA ALA A 55 6.80 2.55 -15.65
C ALA A 55 5.84 2.74 -16.82
N GLU A 56 5.66 1.71 -17.67
CA GLU A 56 4.67 1.71 -18.77
C GLU A 56 3.27 2.06 -18.27
N ARG A 57 2.88 1.51 -17.11
CA ARG A 57 1.56 1.78 -16.52
C ARG A 57 1.45 3.20 -15.96
N LEU A 58 2.54 3.78 -15.47
CA LEU A 58 2.57 5.16 -15.02
C LEU A 58 2.51 6.13 -16.20
N GLU A 59 3.22 5.84 -17.29
CA GLU A 59 3.18 6.61 -18.54
C GLU A 59 1.77 6.64 -19.12
N LEU A 60 1.07 5.50 -19.19
CA LEU A 60 -0.30 5.45 -19.66
C LEU A 60 -1.28 6.27 -18.79
N ILE A 61 -1.08 6.28 -17.46
CA ILE A 61 -1.89 7.12 -16.57
C ILE A 61 -1.60 8.61 -16.78
N ALA A 62 -0.35 8.96 -17.11
CA ALA A 62 0.05 10.34 -17.41
C ALA A 62 -0.55 10.80 -18.75
N GLU A 63 -0.48 9.95 -19.77
CA GLU A 63 -1.09 10.18 -21.09
C GLU A 63 -2.60 10.42 -20.95
N ILE A 64 -3.30 9.59 -20.16
CA ILE A 64 -4.73 9.79 -19.88
C ILE A 64 -5.01 11.14 -19.20
N HIS A 65 -4.17 11.58 -18.25
CA HIS A 65 -4.36 12.88 -17.61
C HIS A 65 -4.13 14.03 -18.60
N GLU A 66 -3.13 13.92 -19.47
CA GLU A 66 -2.84 14.92 -20.50
C GLU A 66 -4.01 15.05 -21.50
N GLU A 67 -4.56 13.92 -21.97
CA GLU A 67 -5.75 13.91 -22.84
C GLU A 67 -7.00 14.54 -22.17
N LEU A 68 -7.17 14.34 -20.86
CA LEU A 68 -8.30 14.88 -20.10
C LEU A 68 -8.13 16.39 -19.83
N ASP A 69 -6.93 16.87 -19.53
CA ASP A 69 -6.66 18.30 -19.34
C ASP A 69 -6.82 19.08 -20.66
N ASP A 70 -6.52 18.47 -21.81
CA ASP A 70 -6.70 19.09 -23.14
C ASP A 70 -8.18 19.19 -23.59
N THR A 71 -9.11 18.55 -22.87
CA THR A 71 -10.54 18.57 -23.17
C THR A 71 -11.37 19.53 -22.32
N GLU A 72 -10.77 20.25 -21.36
CA GLU A 72 -11.35 21.38 -20.61
C GLU A 72 -11.00 22.76 -21.20
#